data_AF-A0A960LZS7-F1
#
_entry.id   AF-A0A960LZS7-F1
#
_cell.length_a   1.000
_cell.length_b   1.000
_cell.length_c   1.000
_cell.angle_alpha   90.00
_cell.angle_beta   90.00
_cell.angle_gamma   90.00
#
_symmetry.space_group_name_H-M   'P 1'
#
loop_
_entity.id
_entity.type
_entity.pdbx_description
1 polymer ?
#
loop_
_entity_poly.entity_id
_entity_poly.type
_entity_poly.pdbx_seq_one_letter_code
_entity_poly.pdbx_strand_id
1 'polypeptide(L)'
;MRSCLFLCLILTGCANFRTCDDAWTGPDKTKHFLAAGGISAGTYWIVREGADLDQAGASAAAMGIAMAAGLGKEAHDLHRRNTCWSWRDVVWDFIGASAGLTLSLAADQGL
;
A
#
# COMPACT_ATOMS: atom_id res chain seq x y z
N MET A 1 29.29 -17.07 -18.16
CA MET A 1 28.18 -17.98 -17.77
C MET A 1 27.34 -17.42 -16.61
N ARG A 2 27.93 -16.87 -15.53
CA ARG A 2 27.18 -16.24 -14.42
C ARG A 2 26.31 -15.03 -14.83
N SER A 3 26.80 -14.18 -15.74
CA SER A 3 26.07 -13.00 -16.21
C SER A 3 24.86 -13.33 -17.10
N CYS A 4 24.90 -14.44 -17.85
CA CYS A 4 23.76 -14.88 -18.67
C CYS A 4 22.61 -15.42 -17.82
N LEU A 5 22.91 -16.04 -16.67
CA LEU A 5 21.89 -16.59 -15.76
C LEU A 5 21.06 -15.48 -15.10
N PHE A 6 21.70 -14.36 -14.72
CA PHE A 6 21.01 -13.17 -14.21
C PHE A 6 20.13 -12.51 -15.27
N LEU A 7 20.59 -12.44 -16.53
CA LEU A 7 19.81 -11.88 -17.62
C LEU A 7 18.56 -12.73 -17.93
N CYS A 8 18.67 -14.06 -17.88
CA CYS A 8 17.52 -14.96 -18.05
C CYS A 8 16.51 -14.90 -16.89
N LEU A 9 16.97 -14.70 -15.64
CA LEU A 9 16.09 -14.54 -14.47
C LEU A 9 15.29 -13.21 -14.50
N ILE A 10 15.88 -12.14 -15.04
CA ILE A 10 15.20 -10.84 -15.17
C ILE A 10 14.16 -10.90 -16.31
N LEU A 11 14.42 -11.64 -17.39
CA LEU A 11 13.53 -11.71 -18.55
C LEU A 11 12.33 -12.66 -18.38
N THR A 12 12.37 -13.63 -17.46
CA THR A 12 11.22 -14.53 -17.19
C THR A 12 10.24 -13.97 -16.15
N GLY A 13 10.65 -13.01 -15.32
CA GLY A 13 9.80 -12.38 -14.31
C GLY A 13 8.65 -11.55 -14.90
N CYS A 14 8.83 -10.97 -16.08
CA CYS A 14 7.81 -10.15 -16.73
C CYS A 14 6.71 -10.95 -17.44
N ALA A 15 6.91 -12.25 -17.70
CA ALA A 15 6.01 -13.04 -18.54
C ALA A 15 4.64 -13.35 -17.88
N ASN A 16 4.45 -13.03 -16.59
CA ASN A 16 3.23 -13.33 -15.83
C ASN A 16 2.56 -12.09 -15.19
N PHE A 17 3.03 -10.87 -15.46
CA PHE A 17 2.38 -9.68 -14.93
C PHE A 17 1.09 -9.39 -15.72
N ARG A 18 -0.05 -9.51 -15.04
CA ARG A 18 -1.39 -9.26 -15.60
C ARG A 18 -2.02 -8.12 -14.83
N THR A 19 -2.64 -7.18 -15.52
CA THR A 19 -3.39 -6.08 -14.90
C THR A 19 -4.89 -6.29 -15.01
N CYS A 20 -5.65 -5.91 -13.99
CA CYS A 20 -7.10 -5.97 -14.00
C CYS A 20 -7.70 -4.78 -14.74
N ASP A 21 -8.85 -4.99 -15.41
CA ASP A 21 -9.74 -3.93 -15.90
C ASP A 21 -11.03 -3.91 -15.07
N ASP A 22 -10.88 -3.56 -13.79
CA ASP A 22 -11.93 -3.48 -12.77
C ASP A 22 -12.53 -2.08 -12.68
N ALA A 23 -13.70 -1.91 -12.06
CA ALA A 23 -14.32 -0.59 -11.96
C ALA A 23 -13.54 0.35 -11.00
N TRP A 24 -13.57 1.65 -11.27
CA TRP A 24 -12.99 2.67 -10.38
C TRP A 24 -13.74 2.85 -9.06
N THR A 25 -14.97 2.35 -8.96
CA THR A 25 -15.85 2.52 -7.81
C THR A 25 -16.52 1.19 -7.47
N GLY A 26 -16.82 0.98 -6.19
CA GLY A 26 -17.58 -0.17 -5.73
C GLY A 26 -17.19 -0.57 -4.32
N PRO A 27 -17.87 -1.58 -3.74
CA PRO A 27 -17.62 -2.03 -2.37
C PRO A 27 -16.18 -2.46 -2.14
N ASP A 28 -15.54 -3.01 -3.16
CA ASP A 28 -14.14 -3.42 -3.14
C ASP A 28 -13.19 -2.22 -2.93
N LYS A 29 -13.39 -1.13 -3.67
CA LYS A 29 -12.60 0.10 -3.54
C LYS A 29 -12.78 0.79 -2.20
N THR A 30 -14.00 0.73 -1.65
CA THR A 30 -14.28 1.20 -0.28
C THR A 30 -13.46 0.42 0.75
N LYS A 31 -13.29 -0.91 0.59
CA LYS A 31 -12.47 -1.71 1.50
C LYS A 31 -11.01 -1.31 1.44
N HIS A 32 -10.46 -1.12 0.24
CA HIS A 32 -9.08 -0.64 0.04
C HIS A 32 -8.86 0.71 0.73
N PHE A 33 -9.74 1.68 0.46
CA PHE A 33 -9.71 2.99 1.11
C PHE A 33 -9.71 2.89 2.65
N LEU A 34 -10.69 2.17 3.21
CA LEU A 34 -10.85 2.09 4.67
C LEU A 34 -9.71 1.30 5.34
N ALA A 35 -9.27 0.20 4.73
CA ALA A 35 -8.17 -0.61 5.24
C ALA A 35 -6.86 0.19 5.24
N ALA A 36 -6.52 0.83 4.12
CA ALA A 36 -5.31 1.64 4.03
C ALA A 36 -5.35 2.86 4.96
N GLY A 37 -6.51 3.51 5.10
CA GLY A 37 -6.70 4.60 6.06
C GLY A 37 -6.52 4.15 7.51
N GLY A 38 -7.12 3.02 7.88
CA GLY A 38 -6.95 2.43 9.22
C GLY A 38 -5.51 2.02 9.52
N ILE A 39 -4.83 1.38 8.56
CA ILE A 39 -3.41 1.00 8.71
C ILE A 39 -2.53 2.24 8.86
N SER A 40 -2.74 3.27 8.03
CA SER A 40 -1.98 4.53 8.10
C SER A 40 -2.18 5.22 9.44
N ALA A 41 -3.44 5.44 9.85
CA ALA A 41 -3.75 6.11 11.11
C ALA A 41 -3.24 5.31 12.33
N GLY A 42 -3.46 3.99 12.35
CA GLY A 42 -2.99 3.13 13.43
C GLY A 42 -1.48 3.10 13.52
N THR A 43 -0.79 2.99 12.39
CA THR A 43 0.68 3.04 12.34
C THR A 43 1.18 4.37 12.89
N TYR A 44 0.61 5.50 12.44
CA TYR A 44 0.99 6.83 12.90
C TYR A 44 0.98 6.90 14.43
N TRP A 45 -0.14 6.55 15.08
CA TRP A 45 -0.27 6.65 16.53
C TRP A 45 0.63 5.67 17.27
N ILE A 46 0.73 4.42 16.79
CA ILE A 46 1.62 3.41 17.38
C ILE A 46 3.06 3.91 17.43
N VAL A 47 3.56 4.52 16.35
CA VAL A 47 4.95 4.96 16.30
C VAL A 47 5.16 6.34 16.91
N ARG A 48 4.17 7.24 16.80
CA ARG A 48 4.20 8.58 17.39
C ARG A 48 4.24 8.52 18.91
N GLU A 49 3.40 7.68 19.51
CA GLU A 49 3.30 7.56 20.98
C GLU A 49 4.16 6.42 21.54
N GLY A 50 4.21 5.28 20.85
CA GLY A 50 4.88 4.08 21.34
C GLY A 50 6.39 4.03 21.08
N ALA A 51 6.89 4.78 20.08
CA ALA A 51 8.30 4.82 19.72
C ALA A 51 8.90 6.24 19.73
N ASP A 52 8.13 7.23 20.19
CA ASP A 52 8.53 8.65 20.30
C ASP A 52 9.13 9.22 19.01
N LEU A 53 8.66 8.73 17.85
CA LEU A 53 9.05 9.28 16.55
C LEU A 53 8.46 10.68 16.39
N ASP A 54 9.22 11.58 15.75
CA ASP A 54 8.69 12.88 15.38
C ASP A 54 7.57 12.76 14.33
N GLN A 55 6.81 13.84 14.14
CA GLN A 55 5.66 13.85 13.23
C GLN A 55 6.06 13.44 11.80
N ALA A 56 7.25 13.86 11.34
CA ALA A 56 7.75 13.50 10.02
C ALA A 56 8.05 12.00 9.89
N GLY A 57 8.77 11.43 10.86
CA GLY A 57 9.07 10.01 10.92
C GLY A 57 7.81 9.14 11.05
N ALA A 58 6.86 9.56 11.89
CA ALA A 58 5.58 8.89 12.05
C ALA A 58 4.74 8.92 10.77
N SER A 59 4.72 10.06 10.05
CA SER A 59 4.04 10.20 8.77
C SER A 59 4.64 9.30 7.69
N ALA A 60 5.98 9.24 7.62
CA ALA A 60 6.69 8.38 6.67
C ALA A 60 6.42 6.89 6.95
N ALA A 61 6.44 6.48 8.23
CA ALA A 61 6.11 5.12 8.63
C ALA A 61 4.65 4.75 8.28
N ALA A 62 3.70 5.64 8.58
CA ALA A 62 2.28 5.47 8.29
C ALA A 62 2.02 5.22 6.80
N MET A 63 2.52 6.10 5.92
CA MET A 63 2.38 5.93 4.48
C MET A 63 3.15 4.71 3.97
N GLY A 64 4.38 4.51 4.44
CA GLY A 64 5.21 3.38 4.01
C GLY A 64 4.57 2.03 4.31
N ILE A 65 4.06 1.85 5.53
CA ILE A 65 3.43 0.59 5.97
C ILE A 65 2.10 0.39 5.25
N ALA A 66 1.26 1.42 5.11
CA ALA A 66 -0.02 1.32 4.40
C ALA A 66 0.19 0.97 2.91
N MET A 67 1.11 1.66 2.23
CA MET A 67 1.41 1.38 0.82
C MET A 67 2.06 0.00 0.63
N ALA A 68 2.96 -0.42 1.53
CA ALA A 68 3.54 -1.75 1.48
C ALA A 68 2.48 -2.85 1.64
N ALA A 69 1.48 -2.65 2.51
CA ALA A 69 0.36 -3.57 2.67
C ALA A 69 -0.49 -3.66 1.38
N GLY A 70 -0.85 -2.52 0.78
CA GLY A 70 -1.64 -2.47 -0.46
C GLY A 70 -0.91 -3.10 -1.66
N LEU A 71 0.32 -2.65 -1.93
CA LEU A 71 1.17 -3.23 -2.99
C LEU A 71 1.45 -4.72 -2.74
N GLY A 72 1.64 -5.11 -1.47
CA GLY A 72 1.82 -6.49 -1.08
C GLY A 72 0.58 -7.35 -1.36
N LYS A 73 -0.62 -6.82 -1.12
CA LYS A 73 -1.89 -7.48 -1.47
C LYS A 73 -2.00 -7.68 -2.98
N GLU A 74 -1.74 -6.67 -3.79
CA GLU A 74 -1.79 -6.79 -5.25
C GLU A 74 -0.73 -7.77 -5.80
N ALA A 75 0.47 -7.75 -5.22
CA ALA A 75 1.50 -8.74 -5.55
C ALA A 75 1.05 -10.16 -5.16
N HIS A 76 0.39 -10.32 -4.00
CA HIS A 76 -0.16 -11.60 -3.58
C HIS A 76 -1.28 -12.09 -4.52
N ASP A 77 -2.18 -11.21 -4.94
CA ASP A 77 -3.27 -11.53 -5.86
C ASP A 77 -2.71 -12.00 -7.23
N LEU A 78 -1.69 -11.32 -7.75
CA LEU A 78 -1.00 -11.70 -8.98
C LEU A 78 -0.34 -13.09 -8.91
N HIS A 79 0.37 -13.38 -7.83
CA HIS A 79 1.23 -14.58 -7.73
C HIS A 79 0.55 -15.79 -7.08
N ARG A 80 -0.24 -15.58 -6.02
CA ARG A 80 -0.78 -16.66 -5.19
C ARG A 80 -2.23 -16.96 -5.52
N ARG A 81 -3.04 -15.95 -5.84
CA ARG A 81 -4.43 -16.16 -6.28
C ARG A 81 -4.57 -16.33 -7.79
N ASN A 82 -3.47 -16.18 -8.53
CA ASN A 82 -3.44 -16.25 -10.01
C ASN A 82 -4.45 -15.32 -10.68
N THR A 83 -4.81 -14.20 -10.05
CA THR A 83 -5.67 -13.18 -10.64
C THR A 83 -4.81 -12.19 -11.43
N CYS A 84 -4.96 -10.90 -11.15
CA CYS A 84 -4.29 -9.78 -11.79
C CYS A 84 -4.03 -8.69 -10.76
N TRP A 85 -3.12 -7.78 -11.09
CA TRP A 85 -2.80 -6.56 -10.36
C TRP A 85 -3.80 -5.45 -10.70
N SER A 86 -4.48 -4.88 -9.72
CA SER A 86 -5.33 -3.70 -9.91
C SER A 86 -4.58 -2.42 -9.55
N TRP A 87 -4.32 -1.58 -10.55
CA TRP A 87 -3.83 -0.22 -10.31
C TRP A 87 -4.88 0.68 -9.63
N ARG A 88 -6.16 0.34 -9.79
CA ARG A 88 -7.25 1.12 -9.19
C ARG A 88 -7.26 0.87 -7.68
N ASP A 89 -7.01 -0.36 -7.23
CA ASP A 89 -6.83 -0.69 -5.81
C ASP A 89 -5.64 0.05 -5.20
N VAL A 90 -4.48 0.06 -5.87
CA VAL A 90 -3.31 0.82 -5.40
C VAL A 90 -3.61 2.31 -5.22
N VAL A 91 -4.38 2.91 -6.14
CA VAL A 91 -4.79 4.31 -6.01
C VAL A 91 -5.73 4.51 -4.83
N TRP A 92 -6.68 3.60 -4.61
CA TRP A 92 -7.59 3.68 -3.45
C TRP A 92 -6.85 3.45 -2.12
N ASP A 93 -5.83 2.59 -2.10
CA ASP A 93 -4.94 2.44 -0.95
C ASP A 93 -4.19 3.74 -0.67
N PHE A 94 -3.65 4.40 -1.71
CA PHE A 94 -2.96 5.69 -1.55
C PHE A 94 -3.89 6.80 -1.02
N ILE A 95 -5.09 6.91 -1.58
CA ILE A 95 -6.10 7.90 -1.14
C ILE A 95 -6.53 7.61 0.31
N GLY A 96 -6.77 6.34 0.62
CA GLY A 96 -7.11 5.88 1.97
C GLY A 96 -6.03 6.19 2.98
N ALA A 97 -4.78 5.79 2.70
CA ALA A 97 -3.63 6.05 3.55
C ALA A 97 -3.42 7.55 3.79
N SER A 98 -3.57 8.37 2.75
CA SER A 98 -3.47 9.84 2.84
C SER A 98 -4.57 10.45 3.72
N ALA A 99 -5.81 9.96 3.59
CA ALA A 99 -6.92 10.40 4.42
C ALA A 99 -6.71 10.03 5.89
N GLY A 100 -6.32 8.77 6.17
CA GLY A 100 -5.99 8.31 7.52
C GLY A 100 -4.86 9.13 8.16
N LEU A 101 -3.80 9.39 7.40
CA LEU A 101 -2.69 10.23 7.87
C LEU A 101 -3.15 11.67 8.15
N THR A 102 -3.93 12.26 7.26
CA THR A 102 -4.42 13.64 7.43
C THR A 102 -5.28 13.78 8.69
N LEU A 103 -6.15 12.80 8.96
CA LEU A 103 -6.95 12.77 10.19
C LEU A 103 -6.07 12.63 11.43
N SER A 104 -5.04 11.77 11.40
CA SER A 104 -4.10 11.64 12.51
C SER A 104 -3.30 12.92 12.75
N LEU A 105 -2.85 13.60 11.69
CA LEU A 105 -2.14 14.87 11.79
C LEU A 105 -3.02 15.99 12.35
N ALA A 106 -4.28 16.07 11.92
CA ALA A 106 -5.23 17.04 12.46
C ALA A 106 -5.44 16.82 13.96
N ALA A 107 -5.67 15.56 14.37
CA ALA A 107 -5.84 15.20 15.78
C ALA A 107 -4.57 15.46 16.61
N ASP A 108 -3.37 15.15 16.10
CA ASP A 108 -2.08 15.43 16.75
C ASP A 108 -1.83 16.94 16.92
N GLN A 109 -2.42 17.77 16.06
CA GLN A 109 -2.37 19.24 16.16
C GLN A 109 -3.49 19.84 17.02
N GLY A 110 -4.40 19.00 17.56
CA GLY A 110 -5.54 19.43 18.38
C GLY A 110 -6.69 20.08 17.60
N LEU A 111 -6.82 19.77 16.30
CA LEU A 111 -7.93 20.19 15.43
C LEU A 111 -9.11 19.21 15.46
#